data_AF-A0A1B9YEN8-F1
#
_entry.id   AF-A0A1B9YEN8-F1
#
_cell.length_a   1.000
_cell.length_b   1.000
_cell.length_c   1.000
_cell.angle_alpha   90.00
_cell.angle_beta   90.00
_cell.angle_gamma   90.00
#
_symmetry.space_group_name_H-M   'P 1'
#
loop_
_entity.id
_entity.type
_entity.pdbx_description
1 polymer ?
#
loop_
_entity_poly.entity_id
_entity_poly.type
_entity_poly.pdbx_seq_one_letter_code
_entity_poly.pdbx_strand_id
1 'polypeptide(L)'
;MKEANITNPKRISITVYRKIQEDYDLRAAMASDLGMRENALYLAAYRKSKSLENYFYIESFKKHTGWTDDQIFEVDKQEIIDAI
;
A
#
# COMPACT_ATOMS: atom_id res chain seq x y z
N MET A 1 31.42 6.21 6.24
CA MET A 1 30.53 6.78 5.20
C MET A 1 29.13 6.31 5.54
N LYS A 2 28.17 7.21 5.79
CA LYS A 2 26.77 6.81 5.97
C LYS A 2 26.21 6.56 4.57
N GLU A 3 26.04 5.30 4.20
CA GLU A 3 25.26 4.94 3.03
C GLU A 3 23.86 5.52 3.23
N ALA A 4 23.49 6.46 2.36
CA ALA A 4 22.11 6.89 2.28
C ALA A 4 21.33 5.69 1.75
N ASN A 5 20.56 5.02 2.61
CA ASN A 5 19.54 4.08 2.15
C ASN A 5 18.59 4.89 1.28
N ILE A 6 18.76 4.80 -0.04
CA ILE A 6 17.81 5.33 -1.01
C ILE A 6 16.56 4.47 -0.84
N THR A 7 15.66 4.87 0.05
CA THR A 7 14.31 4.33 0.07
C THR A 7 13.62 4.88 -1.18
N ASN A 8 13.72 4.14 -2.28
CA ASN A 8 12.94 4.42 -3.48
C ASN A 8 11.48 4.56 -3.04
N PRO A 9 10.80 5.67 -3.36
CA PRO A 9 9.40 5.85 -2.99
C PRO A 9 8.56 4.88 -3.82
N LYS A 10 8.41 3.65 -3.32
CA LYS A 10 7.56 2.63 -3.91
C LYS A 10 6.11 3.09 -3.77
N ARG A 11 5.53 3.57 -4.87
CA ARG A 11 4.10 3.94 -4.91
C ARG A 11 3.26 2.67 -4.78
N ILE A 12 2.15 2.76 -4.05
CA ILE A 12 1.17 1.67 -3.99
C ILE A 12 0.49 1.53 -5.36
N SER A 13 0.35 0.29 -5.81
CA SER A 13 -0.31 -0.04 -7.08
C SER A 13 -1.79 0.34 -7.06
N ILE A 14 -2.32 0.72 -8.22
CA ILE A 14 -3.75 1.05 -8.34
C ILE A 14 -4.67 -0.11 -7.91
N THR A 15 -4.19 -1.34 -8.02
CA THR A 15 -4.92 -2.56 -7.64
C THR A 15 -5.15 -2.63 -6.13
N VAL A 16 -4.19 -2.20 -5.32
CA VAL A 16 -4.37 -2.15 -3.85
C VAL A 16 -5.47 -1.16 -3.49
N TYR A 17 -5.47 0.04 -4.07
CA TYR A 17 -6.52 1.02 -3.80
C TYR A 17 -7.92 0.51 -4.19
N ARG A 18 -8.04 -0.18 -5.32
CA ARG A 18 -9.31 -0.82 -5.74
C ARG A 18 -9.72 -1.93 -4.79
N LYS A 19 -8.79 -2.81 -4.43
CA LYS A 19 -9.07 -3.92 -3.51
C LYS A 19 -9.59 -3.38 -2.17
N ILE A 20 -8.96 -2.34 -1.62
CA ILE A 20 -9.48 -1.68 -0.43
C ILE A 20 -10.87 -1.12 -0.71
N GLN A 21 -11.14 -0.39 -1.79
CA GLN A 21 -12.47 0.18 -2.08
C GLN A 21 -13.59 -0.85 -2.26
N GLU A 22 -13.30 -2.00 -2.86
CA GLU A 22 -14.29 -2.98 -3.30
C GLU A 22 -14.53 -4.08 -2.26
N ASP A 23 -13.53 -4.39 -1.43
CA ASP A 23 -13.56 -5.49 -0.46
C ASP A 23 -13.90 -4.97 0.95
N TYR A 24 -15.19 -5.02 1.32
CA TYR A 24 -15.66 -4.52 2.62
C TYR A 24 -15.05 -5.29 3.79
N ASP A 25 -14.97 -6.62 3.70
CA ASP A 25 -14.49 -7.46 4.79
C ASP A 25 -13.00 -7.21 5.06
N LEU A 26 -12.20 -7.07 3.99
CA LEU A 26 -10.81 -6.62 4.10
C LEU A 26 -10.71 -5.26 4.79
N ARG A 27 -11.51 -4.27 4.37
CA ARG A 27 -11.48 -2.95 4.99
C ARG A 27 -11.87 -2.98 6.46
N ALA A 28 -12.89 -3.73 6.82
CA ALA A 28 -13.33 -3.87 8.20
C ALA A 28 -12.22 -4.47 9.07
N ALA A 29 -11.56 -5.52 8.58
CA ALA A 29 -10.44 -6.16 9.28
C ALA A 29 -9.24 -5.21 9.46
N MET A 30 -8.85 -4.50 8.39
CA MET A 30 -7.77 -3.50 8.45
C MET A 30 -8.11 -2.34 9.39
N ALA A 31 -9.34 -1.83 9.34
CA ALA A 31 -9.78 -0.72 10.18
C ALA A 31 -9.75 -1.10 11.67
N SER A 32 -10.10 -2.35 12.00
CA SER A 32 -9.98 -2.90 13.34
C SER A 32 -8.52 -2.95 13.82
N ASP A 33 -7.59 -3.43 12.99
CA ASP A 33 -6.16 -3.48 13.31
C ASP A 33 -5.56 -2.08 13.52
N LEU A 34 -6.01 -1.11 12.72
CA LEU A 34 -5.49 0.27 12.71
C LEU A 34 -6.16 1.19 13.73
N GLY A 35 -7.16 0.70 14.46
CA GLY A 35 -7.92 1.50 15.43
C GLY A 35 -8.66 2.68 14.79
N MET A 36 -9.15 2.51 13.56
CA MET A 36 -9.82 3.58 12.80
C MET A 36 -11.18 3.15 12.29
N ARG A 37 -11.95 4.12 11.76
CA ARG A 37 -13.24 3.84 11.12
C ARG A 37 -13.01 3.25 9.72
N GLU A 38 -13.73 2.19 9.39
CA GLU A 38 -13.72 1.56 8.06
C GLU A 38 -13.95 2.58 6.93
N ASN A 39 -14.93 3.48 7.08
CA ASN A 39 -15.19 4.51 6.08
C ASN A 39 -14.02 5.49 5.89
N ALA A 40 -13.19 5.72 6.93
CA ALA A 40 -11.99 6.52 6.77
C ALA A 40 -10.94 5.81 5.91
N LEU A 41 -10.83 4.48 6.02
CA LEU A 41 -9.98 3.66 5.16
C LEU A 41 -10.51 3.64 3.72
N TYR A 42 -11.82 3.50 3.53
CA TYR A 42 -12.45 3.64 2.20
C TYR A 42 -12.13 4.99 1.56
N LEU A 43 -12.33 6.09 2.28
CA LEU A 43 -12.04 7.44 1.77
C LEU A 43 -10.56 7.66 1.46
N ALA A 44 -9.66 7.12 2.28
CA ALA A 44 -8.23 7.15 2.03
C ALA A 44 -7.89 6.43 0.72
N ALA A 45 -8.48 5.27 0.47
CA ALA A 45 -8.27 4.51 -0.75
C ALA A 45 -8.89 5.19 -1.99
N TYR A 46 -10.10 5.71 -1.87
CA TYR A 46 -10.78 6.46 -2.93
C TYR A 46 -9.96 7.67 -3.39
N ARG A 47 -9.36 8.40 -2.43
CA ARG A 47 -8.52 9.58 -2.70
C ARG A 47 -7.08 9.23 -3.09
N LYS A 48 -6.71 7.95 -3.11
CA LYS A 48 -5.33 7.47 -3.28
C LYS A 48 -4.36 8.21 -2.34
N SER A 49 -4.76 8.30 -1.07
CA SER A 49 -4.04 9.05 -0.05
C SER A 49 -2.67 8.43 0.21
N LYS A 50 -1.63 9.28 0.27
CA LYS A 50 -0.28 8.88 0.69
C LYS A 50 -0.24 8.28 2.10
N SER A 51 -1.26 8.52 2.93
CA SER A 51 -1.35 7.88 4.25
C SER A 51 -1.37 6.35 4.16
N LEU A 52 -1.83 5.77 3.05
CA LEU A 52 -1.85 4.32 2.85
C LEU A 52 -0.45 3.74 2.61
N GLU A 53 0.53 4.57 2.24
CA GLU A 53 1.95 4.19 2.10
C GLU A 53 2.64 4.02 3.47
N ASN A 54 1.96 4.35 4.56
CA ASN A 54 2.50 4.15 5.90
C ASN A 54 2.61 2.64 6.22
N TYR A 55 3.73 2.28 6.84
CA TYR A 55 4.09 0.92 7.24
C TYR A 55 2.93 0.14 7.89
N PHE A 56 2.19 0.74 8.82
CA PHE A 56 1.10 0.03 9.52
C PHE A 56 -0.04 -0.37 8.58
N TYR A 57 -0.37 0.45 7.59
CA TYR A 57 -1.39 0.10 6.59
C TYR A 57 -0.93 -1.03 5.70
N ILE A 58 0.33 -0.97 5.24
CA ILE A 58 0.93 -2.00 4.39
C ILE A 58 0.96 -3.33 5.13
N GLU A 59 1.43 -3.36 6.37
CA GLU A 59 1.50 -4.60 7.15
C GLU A 59 0.12 -5.18 7.47
N SER A 60 -0.86 -4.33 7.80
CA SER A 60 -2.25 -4.81 7.99
C SER A 60 -2.84 -5.35 6.68
N PHE A 61 -2.61 -4.67 5.55
CA PHE A 61 -3.05 -5.15 4.24
C PHE A 61 -2.41 -6.51 3.89
N LYS A 62 -1.10 -6.67 4.07
CA LYS A 62 -0.38 -7.93 3.86
C LYS A 62 -0.94 -9.05 4.73
N LYS A 63 -1.13 -8.77 6.03
CA LYS A 63 -1.67 -9.74 7.00
C LYS A 63 -3.01 -10.33 6.54
N HIS A 64 -3.90 -9.51 5.99
CA HIS A 64 -5.26 -9.95 5.61
C HIS A 64 -5.40 -10.43 4.17
N THR A 65 -4.42 -10.18 3.30
CA THR A 65 -4.48 -10.55 1.88
C THR A 65 -3.44 -11.60 1.48
N GLY A 66 -2.36 -11.74 2.25
CA GLY A 66 -1.19 -12.53 1.88
C GLY A 66 -0.36 -11.92 0.73
N TRP A 67 -0.62 -10.67 0.34
CA TRP A 67 0.07 -10.05 -0.79
C TRP A 67 1.53 -9.73 -0.47
N THR A 68 2.38 -9.86 -1.48
CA THR A 68 3.80 -9.50 -1.40
C THR A 68 4.05 -8.04 -1.77
N ASP A 69 5.26 -7.55 -1.46
CA ASP A 69 5.67 -6.19 -1.86
C ASP A 69 5.55 -5.96 -3.37
N ASP A 70 5.86 -6.96 -4.19
CA ASP A 70 5.79 -6.85 -5.67
C ASP A 70 4.35 -6.72 -6.19
N GLN A 71 3.36 -7.19 -5.42
CA GLN A 71 1.95 -7.04 -5.74
C GLN A 71 1.39 -5.71 -5.22
N ILE A 72 1.94 -5.23 -4.11
CA ILE A 72 1.49 -4.02 -3.42
C ILE A 72 2.05 -2.77 -4.07
N PHE A 73 3.31 -2.80 -4.48
CA PHE A 73 4.04 -1.64 -4.97
C PHE A 73 4.21 -1.67 -6.49
N GLU A 74 4.19 -0.49 -7.10
CA GLU A 74 4.55 -0.32 -8.50
C GLU A 74 6.05 -0.56 -8.66
N VAL A 75 6.43 -1.37 -9.65
CA VAL A 75 7.83 -1.49 -10.09
C VAL A 75 8.19 -0.21 -10.84
N ASP A 76 9.20 0.51 -10.35
CA ASP A 76 9.63 1.75 -10.96
C ASP A 76 10.24 1.45 -12.34
N LYS A 77 9.60 1.94 -13.41
CA LYS A 77 9.99 1.64 -14.80
C LYS A 77 11.37 2.21 -15.18
N GLN A 78 11.95 3.06 -14.32
CA GLN A 78 13.26 3.65 -14.54
C GLN A 78 14.40 2.62 -14.47
N GLU A 79 14.25 1.51 -13.73
CA GLU A 79 15.28 0.45 -13.65
C GLU A 79 15.47 -0.34 -14.96
N ILE A 80 14.52 -0.27 -15.90
CA ILE A 80 14.62 -1.01 -17.17
C ILE A 80 15.55 -0.31 -18.17
N ILE A 81 15.72 1.00 -18.08
CA ILE A 81 16.53 1.77 -19.05
C ILE A 81 18.03 1.68 -18.75
N ASP A 82 18.41 1.52 -17.48
CA ASP A 82 19.83 1.46 -17.08
C ASP A 82 20.44 0.04 -17.16
N ALA A 83 19.66 -0.96 -17.57
CA ALA A 83 20.07 -2.36 -17.69
C ALA A 83 20.16 -2.88 -19.14
N ILE A 84 20.00 -2.00 -20.14
CA ILE A 84 20.11 -2.28 -21.58
C ILE A 84 21.30 -1.51 -22.16
#